data_AF-A0A2N5G7C3-F1
#
_entry.id   AF-A0A2N5G7C3-F1
#
_cell.length_a   1.000
_cell.length_b   1.000
_cell.length_c   1.000
_cell.angle_alpha   90.00
_cell.angle_beta   90.00
_cell.angle_gamma   90.00
#
_symmetry.space_group_name_H-M   'P 1'
#
loop_
_entity.id
_entity.type
_entity.pdbx_description
1 polymer ?
#
loop_
_entity_poly.entity_id
_entity_poly.type
_entity_poly.pdbx_seq_one_letter_code
_entity_poly.pdbx_strand_id
1 'polypeptide(L)'
;MRKVYGLMTNPGNGNELLWDFGVWETAEEAQRYLENELKHTTGIWVEEIKYHSPAPEFAEHYEEEMVKCSFCGIEYNEADTILTENDEYVCVNCEPEYKKTFDIA
;
A
#
# COMPACT_ATOMS: atom_id res chain seq x y z
N MET A 1 -6.85 -14.07 13.53
CA MET A 1 -8.18 -13.44 13.33
C MET A 1 -8.05 -11.97 13.65
N ARG A 2 -8.23 -11.09 12.66
CA ARG A 2 -8.10 -9.65 12.87
C ARG A 2 -9.49 -9.08 13.21
N LYS A 3 -9.53 -8.20 14.21
CA LYS A 3 -10.72 -7.45 14.57
C LYS A 3 -10.66 -6.12 13.83
N VAL A 4 -11.76 -5.78 13.18
CA VAL A 4 -11.98 -4.47 12.56
C VAL A 4 -13.40 -4.04 12.89
N TYR A 5 -13.70 -2.76 12.71
CA TYR A 5 -15.00 -2.16 12.97
C TYR A 5 -15.56 -1.61 11.67
N GLY A 6 -16.87 -1.71 11.47
CA GLY A 6 -17.52 -1.16 10.29
C GLY A 6 -18.92 -0.64 10.59
N LEU A 7 -19.52 0.01 9.60
CA LEU A 7 -20.84 0.61 9.72
C LEU A 7 -21.91 -0.40 9.29
N MET A 8 -22.84 -0.66 10.20
CA MET A 8 -23.95 -1.58 10.01
C MET A 8 -25.26 -0.83 9.82
N THR A 9 -26.19 -1.41 9.07
CA THR A 9 -27.57 -0.96 8.95
C THR A 9 -28.54 -2.14 9.04
N ASN A 10 -29.83 -1.88 9.23
CA ASN A 10 -30.86 -2.91 9.16
C ASN A 10 -31.97 -2.48 8.19
N PRO A 11 -31.97 -2.99 6.94
CA PRO A 11 -33.02 -2.67 5.98
C PRO A 11 -34.31 -3.50 6.18
N GLY A 12 -34.40 -4.29 7.26
CA GLY A 12 -35.58 -5.07 7.64
C GLY A 12 -35.48 -6.57 7.38
N ASN A 13 -34.41 -7.04 6.75
CA ASN A 13 -34.13 -8.46 6.46
C ASN A 13 -32.95 -9.02 7.28
N GLY A 14 -32.33 -8.22 8.15
CA GLY A 14 -31.13 -8.57 8.89
C GLY A 14 -30.21 -7.36 9.07
N ASN A 15 -29.11 -7.57 9.80
CA ASN A 15 -28.05 -6.57 9.90
C ASN A 15 -27.12 -6.72 8.69
N GLU A 16 -26.87 -5.63 7.98
CA GLU A 16 -26.03 -5.58 6.79
C GLU A 16 -24.85 -4.62 7.01
N LEU A 17 -23.67 -5.03 6.56
CA LEU A 17 -22.46 -4.21 6.56
C LEU A 17 -22.43 -3.30 5.33
N LEU A 18 -22.19 -2.01 5.55
CA LEU A 18 -22.03 -1.02 4.50
C LEU A 18 -20.59 -0.97 3.99
N TRP A 19 -20.25 -1.92 3.11
CA TRP A 19 -18.91 -2.11 2.58
C TRP A 19 -18.29 -0.87 1.90
N ASP A 20 -19.12 -0.02 1.30
CA ASP A 20 -18.66 1.16 0.54
C ASP A 20 -18.02 2.24 1.42
N PHE A 21 -18.28 2.24 2.73
CA PHE A 21 -17.69 3.21 3.67
C PHE A 21 -16.35 2.74 4.27
N GLY A 22 -15.97 1.48 4.04
CA GLY A 22 -14.73 0.89 4.55
C GLY A 22 -14.84 0.30 5.96
N VAL A 23 -13.69 -0.04 6.52
CA VAL A 23 -13.51 -0.63 7.85
C VAL A 23 -12.37 0.08 8.59
N TRP A 24 -12.45 0.11 9.92
CA TRP A 24 -11.49 0.78 10.79
C TRP A 24 -10.85 -0.20 11.76
N GLU A 25 -9.65 0.14 12.24
CA GLU A 25 -8.94 -0.68 13.21
C GLU A 25 -9.52 -0.52 14.62
N THR A 26 -10.10 0.65 14.91
CA THR A 26 -10.70 0.97 16.21
C THR A 26 -12.17 1.36 16.09
N ALA A 27 -12.95 1.11 17.15
CA ALA A 27 -14.35 1.49 17.20
C ALA A 27 -14.51 3.02 17.21
N GLU A 28 -13.57 3.71 17.84
CA GLU A 28 -13.54 5.17 17.98
C GLU A 28 -13.36 5.88 16.63
N GLU A 29 -12.54 5.32 15.74
CA GLU A 29 -12.38 5.84 14.37
C GLU A 29 -13.66 5.67 13.54
N ALA A 30 -14.28 4.50 13.59
CA ALA A 30 -15.55 4.25 12.91
C ALA A 30 -16.67 5.16 13.45
N GLN A 31 -16.73 5.33 14.78
CA GLN A 31 -17.73 6.18 15.44
C GLN A 31 -17.54 7.65 15.06
N ARG A 32 -16.30 8.12 15.05
CA ARG A 32 -15.96 9.49 14.62
C ARG A 32 -16.32 9.73 13.17
N TYR A 33 -16.15 8.75 12.28
CA TYR A 33 -16.61 8.87 10.90
C TYR A 33 -18.14 9.00 10.83
N LEU A 34 -18.86 8.12 11.54
CA LEU A 34 -20.32 8.15 11.61
C LEU A 34 -20.85 9.52 12.11
N GLU A 35 -20.23 10.07 13.15
CA GLU A 35 -20.63 11.34 13.76
C GLU A 35 -20.27 12.57 12.93
N ASN A 36 -19.18 12.54 12.15
CA ASN A 36 -18.74 13.71 11.38
C ASN A 36 -19.29 13.71 9.96
N GLU A 37 -19.17 12.59 9.26
CA GLU A 37 -19.51 12.47 7.83
C GLU A 37 -20.98 12.09 7.62
N LEU A 38 -21.56 11.33 8.55
CA LEU A 38 -22.93 10.81 8.46
C LEU A 38 -23.85 11.32 9.57
N LYS A 39 -23.55 12.52 10.11
CA LYS A 39 -24.23 13.15 11.26
C LYS A 39 -25.76 13.25 11.20
N HIS A 40 -26.36 13.20 10.01
CA HIS A 40 -27.80 13.31 9.80
C HIS A 40 -28.46 11.98 9.46
N THR A 41 -27.67 10.91 9.38
CA THR A 41 -28.15 9.58 9.06
C THR A 41 -28.57 8.87 10.33
N THR A 42 -29.73 8.22 10.29
CA THR A 42 -30.26 7.41 11.39
C THR A 42 -30.29 5.95 10.99
N GLY A 43 -30.18 5.04 11.96
CA GLY A 43 -30.26 3.60 11.71
C GLY A 43 -28.95 2.96 11.24
N ILE A 44 -27.84 3.70 11.33
CA ILE A 44 -26.48 3.18 11.15
C ILE A 44 -25.78 3.13 12.51
N TRP A 45 -25.02 2.08 12.78
CA TRP A 45 -24.21 1.94 13.99
C TRP A 45 -22.86 1.27 13.70
N VAL A 46 -21.92 1.36 14.64
CA VAL A 46 -20.62 0.69 14.56
C VAL A 46 -20.70 -0.71 15.17
N GLU A 47 -20.15 -1.71 14.48
CA GLU A 47 -20.08 -3.08 15.00
C GLU A 47 -18.71 -3.74 14.74
N GLU A 48 -18.29 -4.66 15.63
CA GLU A 48 -17.08 -5.48 15.44
C GLU A 48 -17.32 -6.51 14.33
N ILE A 49 -16.46 -6.49 13.32
CA ILE A 49 -16.45 -7.47 12.24
C ILE A 49 -15.28 -8.41 12.45
N LYS A 50 -15.59 -9.70 12.53
CA LYS A 50 -14.58 -10.76 12.56
C LYS A 50 -14.11 -11.06 11.15
N TYR A 51 -12.97 -10.51 10.79
CA TYR A 51 -12.38 -10.73 9.47
C TYR A 51 -11.46 -11.95 9.50
N HIS A 52 -11.88 -13.01 8.81
CA HIS A 52 -11.05 -14.16 8.46
C HIS A 52 -10.32 -13.86 7.15
N SER A 53 -9.42 -12.88 7.15
CA SER A 53 -8.40 -12.89 6.12
C SER A 53 -7.20 -13.66 6.65
N PRO A 54 -6.68 -14.64 5.90
CA PRO A 54 -5.27 -14.96 5.99
C PRO A 54 -4.55 -13.71 5.47
N ALA A 55 -4.37 -12.72 6.34
CA ALA A 55 -3.24 -11.84 6.12
C ALA A 55 -2.04 -12.80 6.05
N PRO A 56 -1.23 -12.80 4.98
CA PRO A 56 0.08 -13.42 5.09
C PRO A 56 0.69 -12.80 6.35
N GLU A 57 0.97 -13.62 7.36
CA GLU A 57 1.53 -13.18 8.65
C GLU A 57 2.87 -12.48 8.49
N PHE A 58 3.41 -12.50 7.28
CA PHE A 58 4.50 -11.67 6.86
C PHE A 58 4.20 -11.19 5.43
N ALA A 59 3.85 -9.91 5.27
CA ALA A 59 4.63 -9.20 4.27
C ALA A 59 6.01 -9.10 4.93
N GLU A 60 6.89 -10.08 4.67
CA GLU A 60 8.30 -9.87 4.90
C GLU A 60 8.58 -8.59 4.11
N HIS A 61 8.78 -7.48 4.82
CA HIS A 61 9.43 -6.32 4.24
C HIS A 61 10.83 -6.83 3.92
N TYR A 62 10.97 -7.48 2.77
CA TYR A 62 12.24 -7.56 2.10
C TYR A 62 12.56 -6.11 1.77
N GLU A 63 13.31 -5.46 2.66
CA GLU A 63 14.09 -4.30 2.28
C GLU A 63 15.08 -4.81 1.24
N GLU A 64 14.64 -4.92 -0.02
CA GLU A 64 15.53 -5.13 -1.14
C GLU A 64 16.49 -3.94 -1.16
N GLU A 65 17.79 -4.22 -1.13
CA GLU A 65 18.81 -3.19 -1.13
C GLU A 65 18.69 -2.38 -2.44
N MET A 66 18.23 -1.14 -2.31
CA MET A 66 18.06 -0.23 -3.43
C MET A 66 19.42 0.27 -3.90
N VAL A 67 19.67 0.19 -5.20
CA VAL A 67 20.94 0.58 -5.82
C VAL A 67 20.78 1.91 -6.54
N LYS A 68 21.69 2.85 -6.28
CA LYS A 68 21.67 4.17 -6.90
C LYS A 68 22.33 4.13 -8.28
N CYS A 69 21.61 4.57 -9.31
CA CYS A 69 22.17 4.75 -10.64
C CYS A 69 23.23 5.87 -10.64
N SER A 70 24.44 5.55 -11.11
CA SER A 70 25.58 6.48 -11.15
C SER A 70 25.39 7.61 -12.18
N PHE A 71 24.50 7.42 -13.17
CA PHE A 71 24.24 8.41 -14.22
C PHE A 71 23.13 9.40 -13.84
N CYS A 72 21.98 8.93 -13.35
CA CYS A 72 20.83 9.79 -13.02
C CYS A 72 20.61 10.03 -11.52
N GLY A 73 21.29 9.29 -10.65
CA GLY A 73 21.22 9.44 -9.20
C GLY A 73 19.92 8.93 -8.55
N ILE A 74 19.02 8.30 -9.29
CA ILE A 74 17.78 7.70 -8.78
C ILE A 74 18.10 6.29 -8.24
N GLU A 75 17.41 5.91 -7.16
CA GLU A 75 17.48 4.57 -6.56
C GLU A 75 16.52 3.61 -7.27
N TYR A 76 17.02 2.42 -7.61
CA TYR A 76 16.29 1.37 -8.31
C TYR A 76 16.49 0.04 -7.60
N ASN A 77 15.60 -0.91 -7.84
CA ASN A 77 15.86 -2.31 -7.51
C ASN A 77 17.07 -2.79 -8.32
N GLU A 78 17.87 -3.71 -7.78
CA GLU A 78 19.05 -4.26 -8.48
C GLU A 78 18.68 -4.82 -9.87
N ALA A 79 17.51 -5.45 -9.99
CA ALA A 79 16.97 -6.00 -11.24
C ALA A 79 16.77 -4.96 -12.37
N ASP A 80 16.61 -3.67 -12.01
CA ASP A 80 16.45 -2.55 -12.96
C ASP A 80 17.77 -1.80 -13.20
N THR A 81 18.88 -2.34 -12.70
CA THR A 81 20.24 -1.80 -12.87
C THR A 81 21.17 -2.80 -13.54
N ILE A 82 22.20 -2.27 -14.19
CA ILE A 82 23.25 -3.03 -14.86
C ILE A 82 24.57 -2.62 -14.22
N LEU A 83 25.35 -3.59 -13.74
CA LEU A 83 26.74 -3.37 -13.35
C LEU A 83 27.60 -3.22 -14.60
N THR A 84 28.21 -2.05 -14.77
CA THR A 84 29.05 -1.73 -15.92
C THR A 84 30.47 -2.24 -15.73
N GLU A 85 31.29 -2.22 -16.79
CA GLU A 85 32.71 -2.64 -16.74
C GLU A 85 33.58 -1.81 -15.78
N ASN A 86 33.10 -0.62 -15.39
CA ASN A 86 33.77 0.27 -14.44
C ASN A 86 33.33 0.03 -12.98
N ASP A 87 32.66 -1.10 -12.69
CA ASP A 87 32.07 -1.42 -11.38
C ASP A 87 31.02 -0.38 -10.90
N GLU A 88 30.39 0.33 -11.83
CA GLU A 88 29.32 1.29 -11.55
C GLU A 88 27.95 0.73 -11.94
N TYR A 89 26.95 0.89 -11.08
CA TYR A 89 25.57 0.56 -11.39
C TYR A 89 24.89 1.68 -12.19
N VAL A 90 24.24 1.32 -13.30
CA VAL A 90 23.49 2.25 -14.17
C VAL A 90 22.13 1.63 -14.46
N CYS A 91 21.05 2.42 -14.34
CA CYS A 91 19.71 1.89 -14.63
C CYS A 91 19.55 1.56 -16.12
N VAL A 92 18.70 0.58 -16.42
CA VAL A 92 18.47 0.08 -17.80
C VAL A 92 18.08 1.19 -18.79
N ASN A 93 17.47 2.28 -18.31
CA ASN A 93 17.08 3.42 -19.13
C ASN A 93 18.24 4.39 -19.42
N CYS A 94 19.21 4.49 -18.51
CA CYS A 94 20.39 5.34 -18.69
C CYS A 94 21.54 4.62 -19.42
N GLU A 95 21.53 3.28 -19.44
CA GLU A 95 22.59 2.47 -20.05
C GLU A 95 22.91 2.85 -21.52
N PRO A 96 21.93 3.12 -22.40
CA PRO A 96 22.25 3.44 -23.80
C PRO A 96 23.03 4.75 -23.96
N GLU A 97 22.73 5.75 -23.13
CA GLU A 97 23.42 7.04 -23.15
C GLU A 97 24.76 6.99 -22.40
N TYR A 98 24.83 6.18 -21.34
CA TYR A 98 26.07 5.89 -20.64
C TYR A 98 27.09 5.25 -21.60
N LYS A 99 26.71 4.20 -22.35
CA LYS A 99 27.59 3.56 -23.34
C LYS A 99 28.14 4.52 -24.37
N LYS A 100 27.29 5.40 -24.94
CA LYS A 100 27.75 6.42 -25.88
C LYS A 100 28.79 7.36 -25.28
N THR A 101 28.73 7.63 -23.99
CA THR A 101 29.68 8.53 -23.32
C THR A 101 31.07 7.87 -23.18
N PHE A 102 31.11 6.54 -23.02
CA PHE A 102 32.35 5.78 -22.86
C PHE A 102 32.89 5.16 -24.16
N ASP A 103 32.05 4.96 -25.19
CA ASP A 103 32.45 4.54 -26.55
C ASP A 103 33.12 5.68 -27.37
N ILE A 104 33.19 6.90 -26.81
CA ILE A 104 33.83 8.07 -27.43
C ILE A 104 35.24 8.32 -26.83
N ALA A 105 35.71 7.48 -25.89
CA ALA A 105 37.04 7.58 -25.28
C ALA A 105 38.11 6.76 -26.02
#